data_AF-A0A3B9C3V0-F1
#
_entry.id   AF-A0A3B9C3V0-F1
#
_cell.length_a   1.000
_cell.length_b   1.000
_cell.length_c   1.000
_cell.angle_alpha   90.00
_cell.angle_beta   90.00
_cell.angle_gamma   90.00
#
_symmetry.space_group_name_H-M   'P 1'
#
loop_
_entity.id
_entity.type
_entity.pdbx_description
1 polymer ?
#
loop_
_entity_poly.entity_id
_entity_poly.type
_entity_poly.pdbx_seq_one_letter_code
_entity_poly.pdbx_strand_id
1 'polypeptide(L)'
;MAYFRNMWQRICKLFIVGILVLGWGQKSMAQATALSENFNACFTSFPAGWQQYSVTGSDVWECTASGYTGRAVFMNGYSSGSNNTNEDWLISPQLNFSNYSMPMLSFWSGTKFAGSFIQLWVSNNYNGSGNPNTASWTPIPVTLPTANSDVWFFSNQINLTAFKSSPLHIAFKYISSTTAAANWRLDDIMVNEGALIIPKKFVNAGQCAANFQSDPGQFQFTMNNLSGTLDLLAVSPFELSKDGNIFSNQLSYNSSVSGIAQTVYVRVSPWLADKIFRNPISFIYNGNTLNQTVDALGTSLPDGKTLRVVNWNMRWFGDPMNCNCDTSLSRQQASIILKDLQADIYCLQEIVSISQLNAVRQALGTQYQLFVSPFGSGATSTSSGNYPGAQKLAYLINTQKVIHVGDFGLTASQYPGDTSAYACFAS
;
A
#
# COMPACT_ATOMS: atom_id res chain seq x y z
N MET A 1 -14.70 60.16 53.57
CA MET A 1 -14.02 59.27 54.54
C MET A 1 -13.60 58.01 53.82
N ALA A 2 -12.29 57.77 53.78
CA ALA A 2 -11.63 56.48 53.61
C ALA A 2 -12.31 55.41 52.72
N TYR A 3 -12.18 55.57 51.40
CA TYR A 3 -11.80 54.56 50.40
C TYR A 3 -12.04 55.22 49.04
N PHE A 4 -11.15 55.04 48.07
CA PHE A 4 -11.07 55.77 46.79
C PHE A 4 -10.33 57.11 46.82
N ARG A 5 -9.00 57.02 46.67
CA ARG A 5 -8.20 57.93 45.83
C ARG A 5 -6.82 57.32 45.61
N ASN A 6 -6.63 56.79 44.40
CA ASN A 6 -5.41 56.76 43.57
C ASN A 6 -4.06 56.53 44.28
N MET A 7 -3.37 55.43 43.96
CA MET A 7 -2.44 55.37 42.82
C MET A 7 -1.29 56.37 43.01
N TRP A 8 -0.06 55.85 42.99
CA TRP A 8 1.24 56.51 43.20
C TRP A 8 1.78 56.46 44.63
N GLN A 9 2.54 55.41 44.93
CA GLN A 9 3.97 55.49 45.27
C GLN A 9 4.43 54.16 45.88
N ARG A 10 5.62 53.69 45.42
CA ARG A 10 6.37 52.47 45.77
C ARG A 10 6.05 51.28 44.84
N ILE A 11 6.92 50.80 43.94
CA ILE A 11 8.38 50.83 43.79
C ILE A 11 8.64 50.57 42.28
N CYS A 12 9.15 51.53 41.50
CA CYS A 12 10.54 51.65 41.07
C CYS A 12 11.23 50.37 40.52
N LYS A 13 11.60 50.48 39.24
CA LYS A 13 12.67 49.76 38.50
C LYS A 13 12.28 48.45 37.79
N LEU A 14 11.90 48.56 36.52
CA LEU A 14 12.66 47.99 35.41
C LEU A 14 12.04 48.45 34.08
N PHE A 15 12.65 49.47 33.47
CA PHE A 15 12.50 49.74 32.05
C PHE A 15 13.20 48.61 31.29
N ILE A 16 12.45 47.75 30.61
CA ILE A 16 12.99 46.93 29.53
C ILE A 16 12.38 47.45 28.24
N VAL A 17 13.24 48.05 27.42
CA VAL A 17 13.00 48.36 26.02
C VAL A 17 12.69 47.05 25.31
N GLY A 18 11.43 46.83 24.93
CA GLY A 18 11.05 45.74 24.04
C GLY A 18 11.50 46.08 22.62
N ILE A 19 12.73 45.70 22.25
CA ILE A 19 13.12 45.58 20.85
C ILE A 19 12.29 44.43 20.28
N LEU A 20 11.33 44.75 19.43
CA LEU A 20 10.67 43.83 18.53
C LEU A 20 11.72 43.33 17.52
N VAL A 21 12.52 42.34 17.92
CA VAL A 21 13.24 41.51 16.97
C VAL A 21 12.16 40.64 16.32
N LEU A 22 11.75 41.03 15.12
CA LEU A 22 11.11 40.11 14.18
C LEU A 22 12.14 39.04 13.82
N GLY A 23 12.35 38.10 14.74
CA GLY A 23 13.04 36.88 14.46
C GLY A 23 12.14 36.11 13.51
N TRP A 24 12.46 36.16 12.22
CA TRP A 24 12.10 35.08 11.30
C TRP A 24 12.85 33.85 11.80
N GLY A 25 12.36 33.25 12.87
CA GLY A 25 12.70 31.90 13.22
C GLY A 25 12.20 31.08 12.04
N GLN A 26 13.12 30.70 11.15
CA GLN A 26 12.87 29.57 10.27
C GLN A 26 12.46 28.45 11.23
N LYS A 27 11.18 28.04 11.16
CA LYS A 27 10.79 26.76 11.73
C LYS A 27 11.73 25.78 11.07
N SER A 28 12.76 25.33 11.79
CA SER A 28 13.50 24.14 11.41
C SER A 28 12.43 23.06 11.33
N MET A 29 11.99 22.76 10.11
CA MET A 29 11.10 21.64 9.90
C MET A 29 11.96 20.43 10.27
N ALA A 30 11.51 19.68 11.27
CA ALA A 30 12.20 18.46 11.67
C ALA A 30 12.37 17.58 10.42
N GLN A 31 13.59 17.11 10.22
CA GLN A 31 13.93 16.24 9.09
C GLN A 31 13.11 14.94 9.21
N ALA A 32 12.47 14.52 8.12
CA ALA A 32 11.74 13.26 8.11
C ALA A 32 12.71 12.08 7.95
N THR A 33 12.63 11.09 8.84
CA THR A 33 13.47 9.88 8.79
C THR A 33 12.85 8.75 7.98
N ALA A 34 11.68 8.98 7.37
CA ALA A 34 10.99 8.06 6.48
C ALA A 34 10.18 8.87 5.46
N LEU A 35 9.89 8.26 4.31
CA LEU A 35 9.01 8.84 3.30
C LEU A 35 7.91 7.83 2.96
N SER A 36 6.66 8.19 3.18
CA SER A 36 5.47 7.45 2.78
C SER A 36 4.32 8.43 2.62
N GLU A 37 4.13 8.91 1.39
CA GLU A 37 3.15 9.93 1.03
C GLU A 37 2.13 9.37 0.03
N ASN A 38 0.86 9.36 0.42
CA ASN A 38 -0.26 8.88 -0.39
C ASN A 38 -1.19 10.01 -0.86
N PHE A 39 -0.84 11.27 -0.57
CA PHE A 39 -1.55 12.48 -0.95
C PHE A 39 -3.04 12.53 -0.58
N ASN A 40 -3.53 11.65 0.29
CA ASN A 40 -4.94 11.65 0.70
C ASN A 40 -5.32 12.90 1.51
N ALA A 41 -4.31 13.59 2.08
CA ALA A 41 -4.47 14.90 2.71
C ALA A 41 -4.29 16.10 1.73
N CYS A 42 -4.01 15.85 0.45
CA CYS A 42 -3.81 16.88 -0.56
C CYS A 42 -5.18 17.37 -1.08
N PHE A 43 -5.69 18.46 -0.51
CA PHE A 43 -6.92 19.10 -0.98
C PHE A 43 -6.62 20.38 -1.75
N THR A 44 -6.33 21.46 -1.04
CA THR A 44 -5.92 22.76 -1.59
C THR A 44 -4.48 23.11 -1.27
N SER A 45 -3.83 22.30 -0.42
CA SER A 45 -2.44 22.44 0.00
C SER A 45 -1.78 21.09 0.00
N PHE A 46 -0.49 21.06 -0.31
CA PHE A 46 0.29 19.84 -0.21
C PHE A 46 0.42 19.35 1.25
N PRO A 47 0.62 18.03 1.44
CA PRO A 47 0.98 17.47 2.73
C PRO A 47 2.22 18.14 3.34
N ALA A 48 2.36 18.04 4.66
CA ALA A 48 3.38 18.78 5.40
C ALA A 48 4.80 18.57 4.85
N GLY A 49 5.47 19.69 4.53
CA GLY A 49 6.85 19.72 4.05
C GLY A 49 7.04 19.48 2.55
N TRP A 50 6.01 18.98 1.85
CA TRP A 50 6.00 18.99 0.38
C TRP A 50 5.74 20.40 -0.14
N GLN A 51 6.39 20.75 -1.24
CA GLN A 51 6.22 22.05 -1.87
C GLN A 51 6.30 21.93 -3.39
N GLN A 52 5.70 22.90 -4.08
CA GLN A 52 5.92 23.11 -5.50
C GLN A 52 6.76 24.36 -5.74
N TYR A 53 7.51 24.39 -6.85
CA TYR A 53 8.13 25.62 -7.34
C TYR A 53 8.06 25.74 -8.86
N SER A 54 7.44 26.83 -9.33
CA SER A 54 7.38 27.21 -10.75
C SER A 54 8.59 28.04 -11.15
N VAL A 55 9.38 27.51 -12.08
CA VAL A 55 10.55 28.20 -12.65
C VAL A 55 10.15 28.97 -13.91
N THR A 56 9.30 28.38 -14.74
CA THR A 56 8.79 28.99 -15.98
C THR A 56 7.35 28.57 -16.18
N GLY A 57 6.53 29.49 -16.69
CA GLY A 57 5.09 29.27 -16.89
C GLY A 57 4.27 29.44 -15.61
N SER A 58 2.94 29.39 -15.77
CA SER A 58 1.98 29.62 -14.68
C SER A 58 1.25 28.34 -14.24
N ASP A 59 1.45 27.24 -14.96
CA ASP A 59 0.86 25.96 -14.61
C ASP A 59 1.72 25.31 -13.52
N VAL A 60 1.09 24.71 -12.51
CA VAL A 60 1.77 24.24 -11.29
C VAL A 60 1.34 22.83 -10.91
N TRP A 61 2.18 22.10 -10.16
CA TRP A 61 1.73 20.87 -9.52
C TRP A 61 0.55 21.18 -8.59
N GLU A 62 -0.50 20.36 -8.65
CA GLU A 62 -1.74 20.54 -7.89
C GLU A 62 -2.26 19.22 -7.32
N CYS A 63 -3.13 19.30 -6.31
CA CYS A 63 -3.82 18.14 -5.79
C CYS A 63 -4.95 17.69 -6.73
N THR A 64 -5.21 16.38 -6.80
CA THR A 64 -6.35 15.80 -7.53
C THR A 64 -7.08 14.73 -6.71
N ALA A 65 -8.39 14.59 -6.95
CA ALA A 65 -9.19 13.52 -6.37
C ALA A 65 -9.10 12.19 -7.12
N SER A 66 -8.29 12.12 -8.19
CA SER A 66 -8.14 10.96 -9.06
C SER A 66 -6.77 10.31 -8.90
N GLY A 67 -6.52 9.74 -7.72
CA GLY A 67 -5.30 8.98 -7.42
C GLY A 67 -5.32 7.53 -7.90
N TYR A 68 -4.20 6.84 -7.66
CA TYR A 68 -4.14 5.38 -7.76
C TYR A 68 -4.97 4.78 -6.62
N THR A 69 -4.79 5.32 -5.41
CA THR A 69 -5.70 5.10 -4.29
C THR A 69 -6.14 6.43 -3.70
N GLY A 70 -7.44 6.73 -3.73
CA GLY A 70 -7.96 7.98 -3.21
C GLY A 70 -7.48 9.20 -4.01
N ARG A 71 -6.67 10.07 -3.40
CA ARG A 71 -6.21 11.35 -3.97
C ARG A 71 -4.75 11.27 -4.39
N ALA A 72 -4.33 12.19 -5.26
CA ALA A 72 -2.97 12.24 -5.79
C ALA A 72 -2.54 13.69 -6.04
N VAL A 73 -1.37 13.86 -6.65
CA VAL A 73 -0.95 15.13 -7.25
C VAL A 73 -0.84 14.98 -8.76
N PHE A 74 -1.08 16.06 -9.49
CA PHE A 74 -0.98 16.08 -10.94
C PHE A 74 -0.33 17.36 -11.45
N MET A 75 0.12 17.31 -12.70
CA MET A 75 0.72 18.44 -13.40
C MET A 75 0.40 18.38 -14.88
N ASN A 76 -0.03 19.52 -15.44
CA ASN A 76 -0.33 19.65 -16.86
C ASN A 76 -0.09 21.09 -17.32
N GLY A 77 0.82 21.28 -18.27
CA GLY A 77 1.09 22.57 -18.91
C GLY A 77 0.08 22.97 -19.99
N TYR A 78 -1.08 22.30 -20.08
CA TYR A 78 -2.19 22.72 -20.93
C TYR A 78 -3.18 23.53 -20.10
N SER A 79 -3.24 24.84 -20.35
CA SER A 79 -4.21 25.73 -19.72
C SER A 79 -4.67 26.82 -20.69
N SER A 80 -5.82 27.43 -20.40
CA SER A 80 -6.42 28.48 -21.24
C SER A 80 -6.61 28.10 -22.72
N GLY A 81 -6.76 26.80 -23.02
CA GLY A 81 -6.99 26.28 -24.36
C GLY A 81 -5.73 25.96 -25.18
N SER A 82 -4.53 26.12 -24.63
CA SER A 82 -3.26 25.87 -25.33
C SER A 82 -2.23 25.15 -24.46
N ASN A 83 -1.26 24.47 -25.10
CA ASN A 83 -0.06 24.02 -24.39
C ASN A 83 0.84 25.22 -24.11
N ASN A 84 1.49 25.22 -22.95
CA ASN A 84 2.38 26.29 -22.50
C ASN A 84 3.80 25.75 -22.27
N THR A 85 4.79 26.60 -22.49
CA THR A 85 6.13 26.34 -21.98
C THR A 85 6.11 26.43 -20.46
N ASN A 86 6.42 25.34 -19.78
CA ASN A 86 6.33 25.25 -18.33
C ASN A 86 7.51 24.46 -17.76
N GLU A 87 8.02 24.89 -16.60
CA GLU A 87 8.94 24.14 -15.76
C GLU A 87 8.46 24.28 -14.31
N ASP A 88 8.03 23.16 -13.72
CA ASP A 88 7.50 23.12 -12.35
C ASP A 88 8.05 21.91 -11.60
N TRP A 89 8.33 22.09 -10.32
CA TRP A 89 8.99 21.10 -9.48
C TRP A 89 8.12 20.74 -8.29
N LEU A 90 7.80 19.47 -8.10
CA LEU A 90 7.27 18.96 -6.84
C LEU A 90 8.43 18.44 -6.00
N ILE A 91 8.64 18.99 -4.80
CA ILE A 91 9.81 18.73 -3.96
C ILE A 91 9.36 18.17 -2.61
N SER A 92 9.99 17.08 -2.18
CA SER A 92 9.73 16.44 -0.89
C SER A 92 10.15 17.32 0.29
N PRO A 93 9.70 17.00 1.53
CA PRO A 93 10.37 17.47 2.75
C PRO A 93 11.86 17.11 2.74
N GLN A 94 12.63 17.68 3.67
CA GLN A 94 14.01 17.25 3.88
C GLN A 94 14.03 15.88 4.56
N LEU A 95 14.75 14.92 3.96
CA LEU A 95 14.74 13.51 4.34
C LEU A 95 16.09 13.10 4.94
N ASN A 96 16.10 12.19 5.91
CA ASN A 96 17.30 11.51 6.42
C ASN A 96 17.20 10.01 6.18
N PHE A 97 18.11 9.46 5.39
CA PHE A 97 18.21 8.01 5.19
C PHE A 97 19.49 7.41 5.77
N SER A 98 20.21 8.12 6.63
CA SER A 98 21.45 7.65 7.25
C SER A 98 21.28 6.29 7.96
N ASN A 99 20.07 6.04 8.49
CA ASN A 99 19.74 4.82 9.22
C ASN A 99 19.20 3.68 8.36
N TYR A 100 18.86 3.93 7.09
CA TYR A 100 18.56 2.84 6.15
C TYR A 100 19.85 2.10 5.85
N SER A 101 19.82 0.83 5.49
CA SER A 101 20.94 0.13 4.83
C SER A 101 20.90 0.42 3.33
N MET A 102 19.75 0.25 2.70
CA MET A 102 19.53 0.41 1.26
C MET A 102 18.19 1.12 1.01
N PRO A 103 18.11 2.45 1.05
CA PRO A 103 16.86 3.18 0.79
C PRO A 103 16.43 3.00 -0.67
N MET A 104 15.26 2.40 -0.87
CA MET A 104 14.67 2.11 -2.17
C MET A 104 13.37 2.89 -2.35
N LEU A 105 13.36 3.84 -3.28
CA LEU A 105 12.18 4.61 -3.64
C LEU A 105 11.26 3.80 -4.57
N SER A 106 9.96 3.98 -4.38
CA SER A 106 8.92 3.62 -5.34
C SER A 106 7.79 4.65 -5.33
N PHE A 107 7.05 4.73 -6.44
CA PHE A 107 5.88 5.58 -6.60
C PHE A 107 4.98 5.04 -7.72
N TRP A 108 3.70 5.41 -7.69
CA TRP A 108 2.80 5.23 -8.83
C TRP A 108 2.80 6.47 -9.69
N SER A 109 2.80 6.29 -11.01
CA SER A 109 2.68 7.38 -11.97
C SER A 109 1.74 7.03 -13.11
N GLY A 110 1.03 8.04 -13.64
CA GLY A 110 0.17 7.90 -14.80
C GLY A 110 0.34 9.08 -15.74
N THR A 111 0.31 8.83 -17.05
CA THR A 111 0.48 9.87 -18.06
C THR A 111 -0.62 9.85 -19.12
N LYS A 112 -0.99 11.03 -19.62
CA LYS A 112 -1.93 11.23 -20.73
C LYS A 112 -1.46 12.38 -21.61
N PHE A 113 -1.83 12.36 -22.88
CA PHE A 113 -1.44 13.31 -23.94
C PHE A 113 0.05 13.22 -24.32
N ALA A 114 0.39 13.87 -25.43
CA ALA A 114 1.77 13.95 -25.91
C ALA A 114 2.54 15.02 -25.12
N GLY A 115 3.82 14.75 -24.84
CA GLY A 115 4.72 15.68 -24.14
C GLY A 115 5.91 14.97 -23.52
N SER A 116 6.76 15.75 -22.87
CA SER A 116 7.93 15.22 -22.16
C SER A 116 7.53 14.36 -20.96
N PHE A 117 8.41 13.42 -20.63
CA PHE A 117 8.34 12.68 -19.37
C PHE A 117 8.74 13.58 -18.19
N ILE A 118 8.14 13.34 -17.03
CA ILE A 118 8.67 13.87 -15.77
C ILE A 118 10.05 13.28 -15.49
N GLN A 119 10.84 13.99 -14.70
CA GLN A 119 12.18 13.59 -14.31
C GLN A 119 12.29 13.50 -12.79
N LEU A 120 12.93 12.45 -12.29
CA LEU A 120 13.24 12.31 -10.87
C LEU A 120 14.63 12.89 -10.59
N TRP A 121 14.73 13.73 -9.57
CA TRP A 121 15.96 14.40 -9.17
C TRP A 121 16.19 14.28 -7.67
N VAL A 122 17.45 14.23 -7.26
CA VAL A 122 17.85 14.25 -5.85
C VAL A 122 18.88 15.33 -5.60
N SER A 123 18.73 16.06 -4.50
CA SER A 123 19.68 17.09 -4.05
C SER A 123 19.98 16.95 -2.57
N ASN A 124 21.26 17.02 -2.20
CA ASN A 124 21.71 17.12 -0.81
C ASN A 124 21.97 18.57 -0.35
N ASN A 125 21.89 19.55 -1.26
CA ASN A 125 22.21 20.95 -0.97
C ASN A 125 21.06 21.95 -1.24
N TYR A 126 19.91 21.48 -1.70
CA TYR A 126 18.71 22.31 -1.71
C TYR A 126 18.32 22.66 -0.27
N ASN A 127 18.14 23.94 0.01
CA ASN A 127 17.87 24.47 1.36
C ASN A 127 16.41 24.29 1.80
N GLY A 128 15.58 23.68 0.96
CA GLY A 128 14.16 23.47 1.22
C GLY A 128 13.27 24.67 0.90
N SER A 129 13.75 25.70 0.18
CA SER A 129 12.90 26.83 -0.23
C SER A 129 13.44 27.59 -1.45
N GLY A 130 12.56 28.30 -2.16
CA GLY A 130 12.97 29.12 -3.30
C GLY A 130 13.35 28.31 -4.54
N ASN A 131 14.01 28.96 -5.49
CA ASN A 131 14.24 28.40 -6.82
C ASN A 131 15.13 27.14 -6.77
N PRO A 132 14.65 25.95 -7.19
CA PRO A 132 15.43 24.71 -7.15
C PRO A 132 16.69 24.79 -8.02
N ASN A 133 16.73 25.64 -9.04
CA ASN A 133 17.90 25.79 -9.90
C ASN A 133 19.08 26.51 -9.22
N THR A 134 18.94 26.99 -7.98
CA THR A 134 20.09 27.49 -7.19
C THR A 134 20.84 26.37 -6.46
N ALA A 135 20.31 25.13 -6.49
CA ALA A 135 20.93 23.95 -5.89
C ALA A 135 21.49 23.01 -6.96
N SER A 136 22.26 22.02 -6.51
CA SER A 136 22.79 20.96 -7.37
C SER A 136 21.87 19.75 -7.30
N TRP A 137 21.44 19.26 -8.46
CA TRP A 137 20.55 18.11 -8.58
C TRP A 137 21.20 17.00 -9.39
N THR A 138 21.12 15.78 -8.89
CA THR A 138 21.53 14.58 -9.62
C THR A 138 20.29 13.92 -10.21
N PRO A 139 20.22 13.71 -11.54
CA PRO A 139 19.09 13.02 -12.16
C PRO A 139 19.14 11.54 -11.78
N ILE A 140 18.00 10.98 -11.41
CA ILE A 140 17.85 9.57 -11.10
C ILE A 140 17.13 8.89 -12.27
N PRO A 141 17.79 7.98 -13.00
CA PRO A 141 17.12 7.21 -14.03
C PRO A 141 15.98 6.39 -13.43
N VAL A 142 14.80 6.49 -14.05
CA VAL A 142 13.59 5.77 -13.62
C VAL A 142 12.86 5.21 -14.83
N THR A 143 12.25 4.04 -14.65
CA THR A 143 11.28 3.51 -15.61
C THR A 143 9.93 4.16 -15.34
N LEU A 144 9.31 4.70 -16.38
CA LEU A 144 8.02 5.40 -16.35
C LEU A 144 7.01 4.68 -17.26
N PRO A 145 5.70 4.94 -17.13
CA PRO A 145 4.68 4.39 -18.01
C PRO A 145 4.97 4.69 -19.49
N THR A 146 4.43 3.89 -20.40
CA THR A 146 4.41 4.24 -21.83
C THR A 146 3.71 5.59 -22.02
N ALA A 147 4.22 6.43 -22.93
CA ALA A 147 3.63 7.74 -23.22
C ALA A 147 2.15 7.61 -23.59
N ASN A 148 1.32 8.53 -23.07
CA ASN A 148 -0.13 8.57 -23.30
C ASN A 148 -0.87 7.24 -22.99
N SER A 149 -0.39 6.45 -22.03
CA SER A 149 -1.03 5.16 -21.69
C SER A 149 -2.39 5.31 -21.00
N ASP A 150 -2.58 6.40 -20.24
CA ASP A 150 -3.70 6.58 -19.30
C ASP A 150 -3.88 5.40 -18.31
N VAL A 151 -2.78 4.72 -17.98
CA VAL A 151 -2.74 3.61 -17.04
C VAL A 151 -1.69 3.90 -15.96
N TRP A 152 -2.05 3.64 -14.71
CA TRP A 152 -1.14 3.71 -13.57
C TRP A 152 -0.02 2.68 -13.69
N PHE A 153 1.21 3.13 -13.52
CA PHE A 153 2.42 2.32 -13.59
C PHE A 153 3.21 2.46 -12.30
N PHE A 154 3.64 1.33 -11.75
CA PHE A 154 4.43 1.28 -10.52
C PHE A 154 5.91 1.35 -10.83
N SER A 155 6.51 2.51 -10.59
CA SER A 155 7.96 2.71 -10.65
C SER A 155 8.56 2.31 -9.31
N ASN A 156 9.47 1.34 -9.31
CA ASN A 156 10.06 0.80 -8.08
C ASN A 156 11.54 0.48 -8.24
N GLN A 157 12.15 -0.05 -7.18
CA GLN A 157 13.56 -0.44 -7.17
C GLN A 157 14.53 0.71 -7.49
N ILE A 158 14.15 1.94 -7.15
CA ILE A 158 14.97 3.13 -7.38
C ILE A 158 15.93 3.30 -6.20
N ASN A 159 17.21 3.02 -6.42
CA ASN A 159 18.21 2.99 -5.36
C ASN A 159 18.71 4.39 -5.00
N LEU A 160 18.51 4.82 -3.75
CA LEU A 160 18.96 6.10 -3.22
C LEU A 160 20.19 6.00 -2.30
N THR A 161 20.84 4.84 -2.24
CA THR A 161 21.96 4.56 -1.32
C THR A 161 23.10 5.58 -1.45
N ALA A 162 23.36 6.10 -2.64
CA ALA A 162 24.41 7.09 -2.86
C ALA A 162 24.17 8.44 -2.14
N PHE A 163 22.92 8.74 -1.76
CA PHE A 163 22.51 10.04 -1.21
C PHE A 163 22.26 10.03 0.30
N LYS A 164 22.29 8.84 0.93
CA LYS A 164 21.86 8.64 2.32
C LYS A 164 22.79 9.22 3.39
N SER A 165 24.02 9.60 3.03
CA SER A 165 25.06 10.06 3.96
C SER A 165 24.85 11.49 4.46
N SER A 166 23.91 12.23 3.89
CA SER A 166 23.53 13.57 4.34
C SER A 166 22.03 13.81 4.07
N PRO A 167 21.41 14.81 4.70
CA PRO A 167 20.05 15.21 4.38
C PRO A 167 19.85 15.40 2.87
N LEU A 168 18.69 14.99 2.34
CA LEU A 168 18.36 15.13 0.92
C LEU A 168 16.93 15.59 0.69
N HIS A 169 16.67 16.06 -0.52
CA HIS A 169 15.34 16.23 -1.10
C HIS A 169 15.23 15.36 -2.36
N ILE A 170 14.04 14.82 -2.58
CA ILE A 170 13.64 14.16 -3.82
C ILE A 170 12.69 15.13 -4.53
N ALA A 171 12.84 15.29 -5.84
CA ALA A 171 11.96 16.14 -6.63
C ALA A 171 11.52 15.50 -7.95
N PHE A 172 10.29 15.81 -8.34
CA PHE A 172 9.70 15.47 -9.62
C PHE A 172 9.62 16.74 -10.45
N LYS A 173 10.51 16.83 -11.45
CA LYS A 173 10.55 17.96 -12.38
C LYS A 173 9.64 17.68 -13.56
N TYR A 174 8.75 18.62 -13.83
CA TYR A 174 7.89 18.66 -15.02
C TYR A 174 8.41 19.70 -16.00
N ILE A 175 8.40 19.37 -17.29
CA ILE A 175 8.63 20.33 -18.38
C ILE A 175 7.59 20.14 -19.50
N SER A 176 7.16 21.24 -20.10
CA SER A 176 6.32 21.25 -21.31
C SER A 176 6.71 22.37 -22.27
N SER A 177 6.14 22.35 -23.48
CA SER A 177 6.32 23.36 -24.52
C SER A 177 4.97 23.82 -25.07
N THR A 178 4.98 24.84 -25.93
CA THR A 178 3.79 25.26 -26.68
C THR A 178 3.27 24.22 -27.69
N THR A 179 4.02 23.16 -27.95
CA THR A 179 3.62 22.07 -28.86
C THR A 179 3.04 20.86 -28.14
N ALA A 180 3.47 20.59 -26.91
CA ALA A 180 3.08 19.38 -26.19
C ALA A 180 3.18 19.58 -24.67
N ALA A 181 2.09 19.26 -23.98
CA ALA A 181 1.98 19.25 -22.53
C ALA A 181 1.32 17.95 -22.08
N ALA A 182 2.13 16.98 -21.68
CA ALA A 182 1.61 15.74 -21.12
C ALA A 182 1.02 16.03 -19.73
N ASN A 183 -0.10 15.40 -19.42
CA ASN A 183 -0.64 15.35 -18.06
C ASN A 183 0.05 14.22 -17.30
N TRP A 184 0.65 14.55 -16.16
CA TRP A 184 1.28 13.58 -15.25
C TRP A 184 0.56 13.54 -13.92
N ARG A 185 0.39 12.34 -13.37
CA ARG A 185 -0.12 12.09 -12.01
C ARG A 185 0.89 11.28 -11.23
N LEU A 186 1.02 11.57 -9.93
CA LEU A 186 1.89 10.86 -9.00
C LEU A 186 1.11 10.50 -7.74
N ASP A 187 1.37 9.31 -7.22
CA ASP A 187 0.74 8.82 -6.00
C ASP A 187 1.64 7.82 -5.26
N ASP A 188 1.34 7.56 -3.99
CA ASP A 188 1.96 6.52 -3.15
C ASP A 188 3.51 6.52 -3.21
N ILE A 189 4.11 7.69 -2.98
CA ILE A 189 5.56 7.90 -2.99
C ILE A 189 6.15 7.40 -1.67
N MET A 190 6.97 6.36 -1.73
CA MET A 190 7.53 5.73 -0.53
C MET A 190 8.98 5.32 -0.66
N VAL A 191 9.70 5.33 0.45
CA VAL A 191 11.06 4.78 0.56
C VAL A 191 11.07 3.61 1.54
N ASN A 192 11.38 2.43 1.03
CA ASN A 192 11.48 1.18 1.80
C ASN A 192 12.94 0.81 2.05
N GLU A 193 13.15 -0.09 3.01
CA GLU A 193 14.45 -0.73 3.25
C GLU A 193 14.63 -1.89 2.24
N GLY A 194 15.42 -1.65 1.20
CA GLY A 194 15.70 -2.64 0.16
C GLY A 194 16.45 -3.87 0.65
N ALA A 195 17.14 -3.76 1.79
CA ALA A 195 17.79 -4.91 2.40
C ALA A 195 16.79 -5.86 3.08
N LEU A 196 15.58 -5.38 3.41
CA LEU A 196 14.53 -6.16 4.06
C LEU A 196 13.60 -6.79 3.02
N ILE A 197 13.64 -8.12 2.95
CA ILE A 197 12.81 -8.92 2.06
C ILE A 197 11.77 -9.65 2.91
N ILE A 198 10.49 -9.41 2.61
CA ILE A 198 9.36 -10.07 3.27
C ILE A 198 8.55 -10.75 2.16
N PRO A 199 8.73 -12.07 1.91
CA PRO A 199 8.03 -12.76 0.84
C PRO A 199 6.51 -12.74 0.99
N LYS A 200 6.04 -12.76 2.24
CA LYS A 200 4.61 -12.74 2.59
C LYS A 200 4.35 -11.66 3.64
N LYS A 201 3.62 -10.62 3.26
CA LYS A 201 3.27 -9.48 4.13
C LYS A 201 1.95 -9.67 4.89
N PHE A 202 1.52 -10.91 5.07
CA PHE A 202 0.32 -11.27 5.81
C PHE A 202 0.57 -12.50 6.67
N VAL A 203 -0.02 -12.55 7.86
CA VAL A 203 -0.01 -13.73 8.72
C VAL A 203 -1.37 -13.90 9.39
N ASN A 204 -1.94 -15.08 9.26
CA ASN A 204 -3.06 -15.51 10.08
C ASN A 204 -2.49 -16.03 11.40
N ALA A 205 -2.59 -15.25 12.46
CA ALA A 205 -2.10 -15.57 13.80
C ALA A 205 -3.00 -16.57 14.54
N GLY A 206 -4.09 -17.02 13.93
CA GLY A 206 -4.96 -18.06 14.46
C GLY A 206 -6.17 -17.54 15.24
N GLN A 207 -6.82 -18.48 15.91
CA GLN A 207 -8.10 -18.28 16.59
C GLN A 207 -8.10 -19.04 17.92
N CYS A 208 -8.62 -18.39 18.97
CA CYS A 208 -8.80 -18.98 20.29
C CYS A 208 -9.96 -18.30 21.01
N ALA A 209 -10.40 -18.81 22.15
CA ALA A 209 -11.34 -18.04 23.01
C ALA A 209 -10.59 -16.93 23.77
N ALA A 210 -11.32 -15.96 24.32
CA ALA A 210 -10.74 -14.97 25.20
C ALA A 210 -10.03 -15.63 26.41
N ASN A 211 -8.86 -15.10 26.75
CA ASN A 211 -7.94 -15.58 27.79
C ASN A 211 -7.22 -16.90 27.46
N PHE A 212 -7.29 -17.36 26.21
CA PHE A 212 -6.49 -18.48 25.70
C PHE A 212 -5.52 -17.98 24.62
N GLN A 213 -4.56 -18.83 24.26
CA GLN A 213 -3.64 -18.59 23.15
C GLN A 213 -4.01 -19.48 21.97
N SER A 214 -3.89 -18.94 20.76
CA SER A 214 -4.02 -19.73 19.54
C SER A 214 -2.75 -20.52 19.23
N ASP A 215 -2.89 -21.54 18.39
CA ASP A 215 -1.76 -22.07 17.64
C ASP A 215 -1.17 -20.96 16.75
N PRO A 216 0.16 -20.87 16.63
CA PRO A 216 0.79 -19.79 15.89
C PRO A 216 0.70 -20.00 14.37
N GLY A 217 0.42 -18.91 13.65
CA GLY A 217 0.81 -18.78 12.26
C GLY A 217 2.28 -18.41 12.13
N GLN A 218 2.79 -18.35 10.90
CA GLN A 218 4.17 -17.95 10.65
C GLN A 218 4.33 -17.13 9.36
N PHE A 219 5.35 -16.30 9.36
CA PHE A 219 5.88 -15.65 8.16
C PHE A 219 7.42 -15.68 8.19
N GLN A 220 8.03 -15.31 7.07
CA GLN A 220 9.48 -15.23 6.95
C GLN A 220 9.94 -13.84 6.53
N PHE A 221 11.14 -13.47 6.93
CA PHE A 221 11.85 -12.31 6.40
C PHE A 221 13.34 -12.63 6.24
N THR A 222 14.02 -11.87 5.38
CA THR A 222 15.47 -11.85 5.28
C THR A 222 15.93 -10.39 5.32
N MET A 223 16.94 -10.08 6.13
CA MET A 223 17.57 -8.76 6.14
C MET A 223 19.03 -8.90 5.69
N ASN A 224 19.35 -8.42 4.50
CA ASN A 224 20.72 -8.44 3.97
C ASN A 224 21.58 -7.35 4.62
N ASN A 225 22.87 -7.60 4.80
CA ASN A 225 23.81 -6.61 5.35
C ASN A 225 23.29 -5.95 6.65
N LEU A 226 22.71 -6.74 7.55
CA LEU A 226 22.20 -6.23 8.82
C LEU A 226 23.37 -5.80 9.70
N SER A 227 23.57 -4.49 9.83
CA SER A 227 24.59 -3.89 10.72
C SER A 227 23.88 -3.11 11.83
N GLY A 228 23.49 -3.82 12.88
CA GLY A 228 22.83 -3.25 14.05
C GLY A 228 21.68 -4.12 14.53
N THR A 229 20.59 -3.50 14.98
CA THR A 229 19.43 -4.20 15.56
C THR A 229 18.20 -3.99 14.68
N LEU A 230 17.53 -5.09 14.33
CA LEU A 230 16.21 -5.11 13.71
C LEU A 230 15.20 -5.63 14.74
N ASP A 231 14.30 -4.77 15.18
CA ASP A 231 13.20 -5.12 16.06
C ASP A 231 11.92 -5.35 15.26
N LEU A 232 11.16 -6.38 15.65
CA LEU A 232 9.79 -6.61 15.22
C LEU A 232 8.88 -6.33 16.39
N LEU A 233 7.87 -5.48 16.20
CA LEU A 233 6.92 -5.09 17.24
C LEU A 233 5.50 -5.53 16.86
N ALA A 234 4.85 -6.25 17.77
CA ALA A 234 3.43 -6.60 17.66
C ALA A 234 2.60 -5.81 18.66
N VAL A 235 1.43 -5.35 18.20
CA VAL A 235 0.42 -4.72 19.06
C VAL A 235 -0.46 -5.80 19.66
N SER A 236 -0.74 -5.68 20.95
CA SER A 236 -1.67 -6.56 21.67
C SER A 236 -3.02 -6.65 20.93
N PRO A 237 -3.62 -7.84 20.77
CA PRO A 237 -3.29 -9.12 21.42
C PRO A 237 -2.31 -10.03 20.67
N PHE A 238 -1.57 -9.53 19.68
CA PHE A 238 -0.59 -10.37 18.97
C PHE A 238 0.70 -10.53 19.77
N GLU A 239 1.25 -11.73 19.71
CA GLU A 239 2.54 -12.08 20.30
C GLU A 239 3.42 -12.77 19.25
N LEU A 240 4.73 -12.57 19.36
CA LEU A 240 5.76 -13.00 18.44
C LEU A 240 6.71 -13.98 19.12
N SER A 241 7.25 -14.93 18.35
CA SER A 241 8.26 -15.87 18.80
C SER A 241 9.27 -16.20 17.70
N LYS A 242 10.52 -16.47 18.10
CA LYS A 242 11.58 -16.98 17.21
C LYS A 242 11.57 -18.51 17.10
N ASP A 243 11.05 -19.19 18.12
CA ASP A 243 11.15 -20.64 18.28
C ASP A 243 9.80 -21.36 18.33
N GLY A 244 8.70 -20.60 18.37
CA GLY A 244 7.34 -21.12 18.46
C GLY A 244 6.93 -21.50 19.88
N ASN A 245 7.77 -21.26 20.89
CA ASN A 245 7.54 -21.64 22.28
C ASN A 245 7.49 -20.43 23.23
N ILE A 246 8.48 -19.54 23.13
CA ILE A 246 8.58 -18.34 23.98
C ILE A 246 8.06 -17.15 23.20
N PHE A 247 6.96 -16.58 23.69
CA PHE A 247 6.26 -15.47 23.03
C PHE A 247 6.42 -14.17 23.81
N SER A 248 6.49 -13.08 23.05
CA SER A 248 6.61 -11.71 23.56
C SER A 248 5.99 -10.72 22.58
N ASN A 249 5.81 -9.46 22.95
CA ASN A 249 5.33 -8.43 22.02
C ASN A 249 6.44 -7.88 21.10
N GLN A 250 7.72 -8.20 21.36
CA GLN A 250 8.85 -7.69 20.60
C GLN A 250 9.92 -8.77 20.41
N LEU A 251 10.42 -8.90 19.17
CA LEU A 251 11.62 -9.70 18.87
C LEU A 251 12.75 -8.78 18.40
N SER A 252 13.97 -9.04 18.86
CA SER A 252 15.17 -8.31 18.43
C SER A 252 16.14 -9.22 17.70
N TYR A 253 16.57 -8.82 16.50
CA TYR A 253 17.56 -9.53 15.68
C TYR A 253 18.82 -8.67 15.53
N ASN A 254 19.99 -9.30 15.52
CA ASN A 254 21.28 -8.62 15.36
C ASN A 254 22.00 -9.14 14.10
N SER A 255 23.23 -8.68 13.87
CA SER A 255 24.04 -9.04 12.71
C SER A 255 24.26 -10.55 12.51
N SER A 256 24.08 -11.40 13.52
CA SER A 256 24.21 -12.86 13.38
C SER A 256 23.23 -13.49 12.38
N VAL A 257 22.10 -12.83 12.10
CA VAL A 257 21.09 -13.31 11.14
C VAL A 257 21.18 -12.63 9.77
N SER A 258 22.19 -11.80 9.54
CA SER A 258 22.35 -11.05 8.30
C SER A 258 22.39 -11.99 7.08
N GLY A 259 21.50 -11.76 6.12
CA GLY A 259 21.37 -12.58 4.90
C GLY A 259 20.77 -13.96 5.12
N ILE A 260 20.36 -14.31 6.34
CA ILE A 260 19.78 -15.61 6.69
C ILE A 260 18.27 -15.44 6.86
N ALA A 261 17.48 -16.22 6.12
CA ALA A 261 16.03 -16.23 6.27
C ALA A 261 15.63 -16.60 7.71
N GLN A 262 14.80 -15.76 8.31
CA GLN A 262 14.26 -15.93 9.66
C GLN A 262 12.78 -16.30 9.57
N THR A 263 12.38 -17.30 10.34
CA THR A 263 10.96 -17.61 10.59
C THR A 263 10.50 -16.89 11.85
N VAL A 264 9.33 -16.26 11.77
CA VAL A 264 8.66 -15.61 12.89
C VAL A 264 7.32 -16.27 13.11
N TYR A 265 7.09 -16.74 14.33
CA TYR A 265 5.80 -17.28 14.76
C TYR A 265 4.97 -16.17 15.36
N VAL A 266 3.68 -16.15 15.02
CA VAL A 266 2.73 -15.13 15.46
C VAL A 266 1.49 -15.81 15.97
N ARG A 267 1.07 -15.49 17.18
CA ARG A 267 -0.19 -15.98 17.76
C ARG A 267 -1.05 -14.84 18.27
N VAL A 268 -2.34 -15.12 18.48
CA VAL A 268 -3.26 -14.21 19.16
C VAL A 268 -3.49 -14.68 20.60
N SER A 269 -3.43 -13.75 21.55
CA SER A 269 -3.63 -13.95 23.00
C SER A 269 -4.62 -12.89 23.53
N PRO A 270 -5.91 -12.98 23.16
CA PRO A 270 -6.88 -11.91 23.37
C PRO A 270 -7.53 -11.98 24.75
N TRP A 271 -7.82 -10.83 25.37
CA TRP A 271 -8.64 -10.75 26.59
C TRP A 271 -10.12 -10.47 26.29
N LEU A 272 -10.42 -9.97 25.09
CA LEU A 272 -11.78 -9.61 24.67
C LEU A 272 -12.38 -10.71 23.78
N ALA A 273 -13.55 -11.21 24.16
CA ALA A 273 -14.28 -12.23 23.40
C ALA A 273 -14.94 -11.67 22.12
N ASP A 274 -15.27 -12.57 21.20
CA ASP A 274 -16.07 -12.31 19.99
C ASP A 274 -15.56 -11.16 19.11
N LYS A 275 -14.24 -11.03 18.98
CA LYS A 275 -13.60 -9.94 18.24
C LYS A 275 -12.59 -10.42 17.23
N ILE A 276 -12.58 -9.76 16.08
CA ILE A 276 -11.53 -9.87 15.06
C ILE A 276 -10.48 -8.79 15.33
N PHE A 277 -9.21 -9.18 15.35
CA PHE A 277 -8.05 -8.31 15.54
C PHE A 277 -7.29 -8.17 14.22
N ARG A 278 -6.95 -6.93 13.86
CA ARG A 278 -6.17 -6.59 12.68
C ARG A 278 -5.16 -5.53 13.08
N ASN A 279 -3.90 -5.91 13.22
CA ASN A 279 -2.82 -4.97 13.50
C ASN A 279 -1.56 -5.44 12.75
N PRO A 280 -0.82 -4.53 12.13
CA PRO A 280 0.44 -4.89 11.50
C PRO A 280 1.52 -5.20 12.56
N ILE A 281 2.45 -6.05 12.18
CA ILE A 281 3.76 -6.22 12.82
C ILE A 281 4.69 -5.20 12.16
N SER A 282 5.23 -4.30 12.97
CA SER A 282 6.13 -3.23 12.54
C SER A 282 7.58 -3.69 12.60
N PHE A 283 8.40 -3.23 11.65
CA PHE A 283 9.84 -3.42 11.67
C PHE A 283 10.52 -2.11 12.05
N ILE A 284 11.49 -2.18 12.96
CA ILE A 284 12.25 -1.04 13.44
C ILE A 284 13.73 -1.36 13.26
N TYR A 285 14.42 -0.63 12.39
CA TYR A 285 15.84 -0.83 12.16
C TYR A 285 16.65 0.29 12.80
N ASN A 286 17.54 -0.07 13.73
CA ASN A 286 18.37 0.85 14.50
C ASN A 286 17.55 2.00 15.13
N GLY A 287 16.37 1.66 15.67
CA GLY A 287 15.43 2.62 16.28
C GLY A 287 14.53 3.38 15.30
N ASN A 288 14.63 3.15 13.99
CA ASN A 288 13.83 3.82 12.98
C ASN A 288 12.73 2.88 12.49
N THR A 289 11.48 3.30 12.60
CA THR A 289 10.35 2.53 12.08
C THR A 289 10.42 2.49 10.55
N LEU A 290 10.42 1.30 9.99
CA LEU A 290 10.40 1.07 8.55
C LEU A 290 8.96 1.14 8.05
N ASN A 291 8.79 1.55 6.79
CA ASN A 291 7.48 1.55 6.12
C ASN A 291 6.94 0.15 5.84
N GLN A 292 7.80 -0.87 5.83
CA GLN A 292 7.41 -2.26 5.60
C GLN A 292 6.82 -2.88 6.86
N THR A 293 5.67 -3.55 6.70
CA THR A 293 4.97 -4.27 7.76
C THR A 293 4.54 -5.67 7.29
N VAL A 294 4.10 -6.49 8.25
CA VAL A 294 3.34 -7.73 8.00
C VAL A 294 1.98 -7.60 8.66
N ASP A 295 0.90 -7.67 7.89
CA ASP A 295 -0.46 -7.60 8.42
C ASP A 295 -0.79 -8.87 9.20
N ALA A 296 -1.15 -8.73 10.49
CA ALA A 296 -1.61 -9.85 11.30
C ALA A 296 -3.13 -9.85 11.44
N LEU A 297 -3.73 -11.03 11.23
CA LEU A 297 -5.14 -11.31 11.48
C LEU A 297 -5.26 -12.38 12.56
N GLY A 298 -6.07 -12.14 13.58
CA GLY A 298 -6.44 -13.14 14.58
C GLY A 298 -7.84 -12.88 15.10
N THR A 299 -8.43 -13.84 15.80
CA THR A 299 -9.80 -13.67 16.30
C THR A 299 -10.06 -14.43 17.59
N SER A 300 -10.89 -13.85 18.45
CA SER A 300 -11.42 -14.49 19.66
C SER A 300 -12.78 -15.17 19.44
N LEU A 301 -13.25 -15.20 18.19
CA LEU A 301 -14.52 -15.82 17.81
C LEU A 301 -14.43 -17.36 17.93
N PRO A 302 -15.42 -18.03 18.54
CA PRO A 302 -15.40 -19.48 18.69
C PRO A 302 -15.56 -20.21 17.35
N ASP A 303 -14.68 -21.18 17.07
CA ASP A 303 -14.66 -21.86 15.76
C ASP A 303 -15.96 -22.58 15.43
N GLY A 304 -16.45 -23.36 16.41
CA GLY A 304 -17.69 -24.13 16.26
C GLY A 304 -18.96 -23.28 16.21
N LYS A 305 -18.85 -21.95 16.31
CA LYS A 305 -20.00 -21.02 16.26
C LYS A 305 -19.84 -19.95 15.18
N THR A 306 -18.78 -20.01 14.38
CA THR A 306 -18.53 -19.02 13.33
C THR A 306 -18.37 -19.67 11.98
N LEU A 307 -18.68 -18.90 10.94
CA LEU A 307 -18.49 -19.28 9.55
C LEU A 307 -17.55 -18.25 8.91
N ARG A 308 -16.42 -18.71 8.40
CA ARG A 308 -15.46 -17.88 7.66
C ARG A 308 -15.82 -17.91 6.19
N VAL A 309 -16.29 -16.78 5.66
CA VAL A 309 -16.64 -16.62 4.25
C VAL A 309 -15.70 -15.61 3.61
N VAL A 310 -15.09 -16.00 2.50
CA VAL A 310 -14.21 -15.14 1.69
C VAL A 310 -14.86 -14.93 0.34
N ASN A 311 -14.99 -13.69 -0.11
CA ASN A 311 -15.34 -13.36 -1.48
C ASN A 311 -14.11 -12.78 -2.18
N TRP A 312 -13.76 -13.31 -3.35
CA TRP A 312 -12.64 -12.83 -4.15
C TRP A 312 -12.94 -12.84 -5.65
N ASN A 313 -12.85 -11.66 -6.27
CA ASN A 313 -12.74 -11.55 -7.72
C ASN A 313 -11.29 -11.86 -8.15
N MET A 314 -11.10 -12.95 -8.89
CA MET A 314 -9.80 -13.47 -9.29
C MET A 314 -9.38 -13.04 -10.70
N ARG A 315 -9.87 -11.89 -11.18
CA ARG A 315 -9.62 -11.27 -12.50
C ARG A 315 -9.17 -12.24 -13.60
N TRP A 316 -10.11 -12.67 -14.44
CA TRP A 316 -9.85 -13.57 -15.57
C TRP A 316 -9.01 -14.81 -15.19
N PHE A 317 -9.34 -15.48 -14.09
CA PHE A 317 -8.51 -16.55 -13.53
C PHE A 317 -8.32 -17.71 -14.52
N GLY A 318 -7.07 -17.91 -14.94
CA GLY A 318 -6.66 -18.94 -15.87
C GLY A 318 -6.73 -18.56 -17.36
N ASP A 319 -7.05 -17.32 -17.70
CA ASP A 319 -6.95 -16.78 -19.06
C ASP A 319 -5.72 -15.86 -19.20
N PRO A 320 -4.66 -16.29 -19.93
CA PRO A 320 -3.41 -15.54 -20.00
C PRO A 320 -3.53 -14.21 -20.77
N MET A 321 -4.47 -14.10 -21.72
CA MET A 321 -4.61 -12.91 -22.56
C MET A 321 -5.34 -11.80 -21.80
N ASN A 322 -6.47 -12.14 -21.18
CA ASN A 322 -7.31 -11.17 -20.51
C ASN A 322 -6.82 -10.80 -19.10
N CYS A 323 -6.16 -11.73 -18.38
CA CYS A 323 -5.49 -11.39 -17.12
C CYS A 323 -4.18 -10.60 -17.35
N ASN A 324 -3.59 -10.72 -18.55
CA ASN A 324 -2.24 -10.22 -18.86
C ASN A 324 -1.20 -10.66 -17.81
N CYS A 325 -1.20 -11.95 -17.49
CA CYS A 325 -0.48 -12.51 -16.36
C CYS A 325 0.03 -13.94 -16.64
N ASP A 326 1.04 -14.38 -15.90
CA ASP A 326 1.42 -15.79 -15.83
C ASP A 326 0.37 -16.56 -15.01
N THR A 327 -0.44 -17.37 -15.70
CA THR A 327 -1.54 -18.12 -15.07
C THR A 327 -1.03 -19.23 -14.14
N SER A 328 0.16 -19.79 -14.38
CA SER A 328 0.76 -20.78 -13.48
C SER A 328 1.16 -20.15 -12.16
N LEU A 329 1.81 -18.98 -12.22
CA LEU A 329 2.16 -18.19 -11.05
C LEU A 329 0.89 -17.73 -10.31
N SER A 330 -0.09 -17.20 -11.05
CA SER A 330 -1.38 -16.75 -10.49
C SER A 330 -2.07 -17.87 -9.69
N ARG A 331 -2.16 -19.08 -10.25
CA ARG A 331 -2.71 -20.27 -9.57
C ARG A 331 -1.93 -20.64 -8.30
N GLN A 332 -0.59 -20.60 -8.34
CA GLN A 332 0.25 -20.90 -7.17
C GLN A 332 -0.01 -19.88 -6.05
N GLN A 333 -0.04 -18.59 -6.37
CA GLN A 333 -0.31 -17.52 -5.40
C GLN A 333 -1.74 -17.62 -4.83
N ALA A 334 -2.73 -17.89 -5.68
CA ALA A 334 -4.10 -18.14 -5.21
C ALA A 334 -4.17 -19.31 -4.23
N SER A 335 -3.44 -20.40 -4.49
CA SER A 335 -3.38 -21.55 -3.58
C SER A 335 -2.78 -21.18 -2.23
N ILE A 336 -1.73 -20.35 -2.21
CA ILE A 336 -1.10 -19.87 -0.96
C ILE A 336 -2.08 -19.00 -0.17
N ILE A 337 -2.72 -18.03 -0.82
CA ILE A 337 -3.67 -17.11 -0.18
C ILE A 337 -4.84 -17.87 0.43
N LEU A 338 -5.48 -18.77 -0.33
CA LEU A 338 -6.63 -19.54 0.17
C LEU A 338 -6.20 -20.45 1.33
N LYS A 339 -5.04 -21.13 1.25
CA LYS A 339 -4.52 -21.94 2.37
C LYS A 339 -4.34 -21.14 3.65
N ASP A 340 -3.85 -19.90 3.55
CA ASP A 340 -3.61 -19.04 4.70
C ASP A 340 -4.92 -18.49 5.31
N LEU A 341 -5.91 -18.19 4.47
CA LEU A 341 -7.21 -17.69 4.92
C LEU A 341 -8.01 -18.75 5.68
N GLN A 342 -7.87 -20.03 5.31
CA GLN A 342 -8.57 -21.16 5.94
C GLN A 342 -10.10 -20.93 6.05
N ALA A 343 -10.70 -20.31 5.04
CA ALA A 343 -12.13 -20.05 5.02
C ALA A 343 -12.95 -21.35 4.93
N ASP A 344 -14.15 -21.30 5.50
CA ASP A 344 -15.12 -22.40 5.41
C ASP A 344 -15.84 -22.37 4.07
N ILE A 345 -15.99 -21.18 3.47
CA ILE A 345 -16.53 -20.95 2.13
C ILE A 345 -15.66 -19.92 1.40
N TYR A 346 -15.20 -20.25 0.20
CA TYR A 346 -14.64 -19.29 -0.75
C TYR A 346 -15.63 -19.06 -1.88
N CYS A 347 -16.13 -17.85 -2.03
CA CYS A 347 -16.94 -17.39 -3.15
C CYS A 347 -16.01 -16.68 -4.15
N LEU A 348 -15.87 -17.23 -5.35
CA LEU A 348 -14.88 -16.83 -6.33
C LEU A 348 -15.55 -16.31 -7.60
N GLN A 349 -15.03 -15.22 -8.13
CA GLN A 349 -15.55 -14.57 -9.34
C GLN A 349 -14.49 -14.53 -10.45
N GLU A 350 -14.95 -14.41 -11.69
CA GLU A 350 -14.13 -14.37 -12.90
C GLU A 350 -13.30 -15.63 -13.17
N ILE A 351 -13.85 -16.80 -12.86
CA ILE A 351 -13.20 -18.07 -13.13
C ILE A 351 -13.36 -18.44 -14.60
N VAL A 352 -12.26 -18.44 -15.35
CA VAL A 352 -12.25 -18.90 -16.75
C VAL A 352 -11.85 -20.37 -16.80
N SER A 353 -10.69 -20.71 -16.23
CA SER A 353 -10.14 -22.07 -16.25
C SER A 353 -10.58 -22.91 -15.05
N ILE A 354 -11.57 -23.79 -15.28
CA ILE A 354 -12.05 -24.75 -14.26
C ILE A 354 -10.93 -25.73 -13.86
N SER A 355 -10.06 -26.12 -14.79
CA SER A 355 -8.96 -27.06 -14.50
C SER A 355 -7.93 -26.44 -13.54
N GLN A 356 -7.58 -25.16 -13.73
CA GLN A 356 -6.69 -24.46 -12.79
C GLN A 356 -7.35 -24.28 -11.43
N LEU A 357 -8.64 -23.95 -11.37
CA LEU A 357 -9.35 -23.83 -10.08
C LEU A 357 -9.45 -25.18 -9.36
N ASN A 358 -9.67 -26.28 -10.08
CA ASN A 358 -9.65 -27.61 -9.48
C ASN A 358 -8.26 -27.98 -8.94
N ALA A 359 -7.17 -27.49 -9.55
CA ALA A 359 -5.83 -27.66 -8.98
C ALA A 359 -5.64 -26.84 -7.69
N VAL A 360 -6.23 -25.65 -7.58
CA VAL A 360 -6.28 -24.89 -6.31
C VAL A 360 -7.04 -25.68 -5.24
N ARG A 361 -8.22 -26.22 -5.56
CA ARG A 361 -9.00 -27.09 -4.66
C ARG A 361 -8.15 -28.28 -4.17
N GLN A 362 -7.48 -28.97 -5.07
CA GLN A 362 -6.60 -30.09 -4.72
C GLN A 362 -5.49 -29.67 -3.76
N ALA A 363 -4.91 -28.48 -3.97
CA ALA A 363 -3.90 -27.96 -3.07
C ALA A 363 -4.44 -27.66 -1.67
N LEU A 364 -5.69 -27.19 -1.53
CA LEU A 364 -6.32 -26.88 -0.25
C LEU A 364 -6.60 -28.12 0.61
N GLY A 365 -6.87 -29.26 -0.03
CA GLY A 365 -7.08 -30.54 0.65
C GLY A 365 -8.38 -31.23 0.25
N THR A 366 -8.51 -32.48 0.66
CA THR A 366 -9.65 -33.34 0.31
C THR A 366 -10.96 -32.93 0.97
N GLN A 367 -10.91 -32.14 2.04
CA GLN A 367 -12.09 -31.56 2.70
C GLN A 367 -12.78 -30.46 1.87
N TYR A 368 -12.13 -29.94 0.83
CA TYR A 368 -12.73 -28.91 -0.02
C TYR A 368 -13.40 -29.50 -1.26
N GLN A 369 -14.67 -29.15 -1.45
CA GLN A 369 -15.44 -29.42 -2.66
C GLN A 369 -15.61 -28.16 -3.49
N LEU A 370 -15.55 -28.30 -4.82
CA LEU A 370 -15.69 -27.21 -5.79
C LEU A 370 -17.03 -27.30 -6.49
N PHE A 371 -17.71 -26.16 -6.55
CA PHE A 371 -18.95 -25.95 -7.29
C PHE A 371 -18.72 -24.80 -8.28
N VAL A 372 -19.19 -24.97 -9.51
CA VAL A 372 -19.02 -23.98 -10.58
C VAL A 372 -20.39 -23.70 -11.18
N SER A 373 -20.70 -22.42 -11.35
CA SER A 373 -21.94 -22.00 -12.00
C SER A 373 -22.02 -22.61 -13.41
N PRO A 374 -23.17 -23.21 -13.79
CA PRO A 374 -23.37 -23.67 -15.16
C PRO A 374 -23.57 -22.51 -16.16
N PHE A 375 -23.54 -21.27 -15.67
CA PHE A 375 -23.63 -20.03 -16.44
C PHE A 375 -22.31 -19.25 -16.36
N GLY A 376 -22.05 -18.41 -17.36
CA GLY A 376 -20.95 -17.46 -17.34
C GLY A 376 -21.19 -16.29 -18.28
N SER A 377 -20.24 -15.35 -18.33
CA SER A 377 -20.32 -14.19 -19.23
C SER A 377 -20.58 -14.61 -20.69
N GLY A 378 -21.77 -14.31 -21.22
CA GLY A 378 -22.17 -14.68 -22.59
C GLY A 378 -22.45 -16.17 -22.81
N ALA A 379 -22.59 -16.96 -21.75
CA ALA A 379 -22.86 -18.40 -21.79
C ALA A 379 -24.03 -18.77 -20.86
N THR A 380 -25.15 -19.16 -21.46
CA THR A 380 -26.40 -19.50 -20.74
C THR A 380 -26.48 -20.96 -20.29
N SER A 381 -25.49 -21.79 -20.62
CA SER A 381 -25.37 -23.17 -20.13
C SER A 381 -23.96 -23.69 -20.39
N THR A 382 -23.65 -24.84 -19.81
CA THR A 382 -22.40 -25.58 -20.05
C THR A 382 -22.25 -26.06 -21.49
N SER A 383 -23.35 -26.14 -22.25
CA SER A 383 -23.36 -26.53 -23.67
C SER A 383 -23.12 -25.35 -24.63
N SER A 384 -23.13 -24.11 -24.13
CA SER A 384 -22.82 -22.93 -24.95
C SER A 384 -21.37 -22.96 -25.45
N GLY A 385 -21.15 -22.66 -26.72
CA GLY A 385 -19.81 -22.53 -27.30
C GLY A 385 -18.94 -21.44 -26.63
N ASN A 386 -19.58 -20.47 -25.95
CA ASN A 386 -18.88 -19.41 -25.21
C ASN A 386 -18.44 -19.85 -23.81
N TYR A 387 -19.01 -20.93 -23.27
CA TYR A 387 -18.76 -21.36 -21.88
C TYR A 387 -17.28 -21.61 -21.55
N PRO A 388 -16.45 -22.20 -22.43
CA PRO A 388 -15.02 -22.38 -22.15
C PRO A 388 -14.27 -21.07 -21.84
N GLY A 389 -14.58 -19.99 -22.56
CA GLY A 389 -13.96 -18.67 -22.38
C GLY A 389 -14.71 -17.73 -21.42
N ALA A 390 -15.88 -18.14 -20.94
CA ALA A 390 -16.71 -17.30 -20.08
C ALA A 390 -16.12 -17.16 -18.66
N GLN A 391 -16.31 -15.99 -18.06
CA GLN A 391 -16.12 -15.76 -16.64
C GLN A 391 -17.27 -16.40 -15.85
N LYS A 392 -16.93 -17.31 -14.95
CA LYS A 392 -17.89 -18.07 -14.14
C LYS A 392 -17.78 -17.66 -12.69
N LEU A 393 -18.88 -17.80 -11.96
CA LEU A 393 -18.84 -17.86 -10.51
C LEU A 393 -18.55 -19.29 -10.09
N ALA A 394 -17.81 -19.43 -9.00
CA ALA A 394 -17.52 -20.70 -8.39
C ALA A 394 -17.47 -20.53 -6.88
N TYR A 395 -17.67 -21.60 -6.15
CA TYR A 395 -17.38 -21.60 -4.73
C TYR A 395 -16.76 -22.91 -4.27
N LEU A 396 -15.93 -22.80 -3.23
CA LEU A 396 -15.31 -23.92 -2.54
C LEU A 396 -15.88 -23.98 -1.12
N ILE A 397 -16.32 -25.15 -0.67
CA ILE A 397 -16.78 -25.33 0.72
C ILE A 397 -15.92 -26.34 1.45
N ASN A 398 -15.66 -26.09 2.73
CA ASN A 398 -15.10 -27.08 3.66
C ASN A 398 -16.21 -28.01 4.15
N THR A 399 -16.24 -29.25 3.65
CA THR A 399 -17.29 -30.22 3.96
C THR A 399 -17.28 -30.76 5.38
N GLN A 400 -16.23 -30.47 6.15
CA GLN A 400 -16.19 -30.78 7.58
C GLN A 400 -17.06 -29.83 8.42
N LYS A 401 -17.42 -28.65 7.88
CA LYS A 401 -18.16 -27.61 8.60
C LYS A 401 -19.46 -27.19 7.89
N VAL A 402 -19.50 -27.31 6.56
CA VAL A 402 -20.62 -26.88 5.73
C VAL A 402 -21.18 -28.07 4.96
N ILE A 403 -22.50 -28.23 5.01
CA ILE A 403 -23.22 -29.22 4.21
C ILE A 403 -23.81 -28.50 3.00
N HIS A 404 -23.51 -28.98 1.79
CA HIS A 404 -24.17 -28.52 0.57
C HIS A 404 -25.56 -29.14 0.47
N VAL A 405 -26.59 -28.29 0.35
CA VAL A 405 -27.99 -28.72 0.24
C VAL A 405 -28.58 -28.46 -1.15
N GLY A 406 -27.90 -27.71 -2.00
CA GLY A 406 -28.33 -27.38 -3.35
C GLY A 406 -27.77 -26.05 -3.86
N ASP A 407 -27.88 -25.86 -5.18
CA ASP A 407 -27.51 -24.65 -5.91
C ASP A 407 -28.75 -23.97 -6.45
N PHE A 408 -28.91 -22.67 -6.16
CA PHE A 408 -30.06 -21.89 -6.62
C PHE A 408 -29.56 -20.61 -7.27
N GLY A 409 -29.73 -20.48 -8.59
CA GLY A 409 -29.44 -19.23 -9.28
C GLY A 409 -30.49 -18.19 -8.93
N LEU A 410 -30.09 -17.09 -8.28
CA LEU A 410 -31.00 -16.01 -7.84
C LEU A 410 -31.81 -15.40 -8.98
N THR A 411 -31.28 -15.50 -10.21
CA THR A 411 -31.85 -14.98 -11.47
C THR A 411 -31.96 -16.05 -12.56
N ALA A 412 -31.79 -17.34 -12.23
CA ALA A 412 -32.03 -18.43 -13.17
C ALA A 412 -33.50 -18.32 -13.63
N SER A 413 -33.65 -17.90 -14.89
CA SER A 413 -34.85 -17.28 -15.44
C SER A 413 -36.18 -17.83 -14.89
N GLN A 414 -37.01 -16.94 -14.35
CA GLN A 414 -38.46 -17.19 -14.17
C GLN A 414 -39.22 -17.27 -15.52
N TYR A 415 -38.53 -17.06 -16.66
CA TYR A 415 -39.08 -17.04 -18.01
C TYR A 415 -38.29 -17.97 -18.96
N PRO A 416 -38.75 -19.23 -19.17
CA PRO A 416 -38.07 -20.26 -19.96
C PRO A 416 -37.77 -19.92 -21.44
N GLY A 417 -38.23 -18.77 -21.95
CA GLY A 417 -38.13 -18.37 -23.36
C GLY A 417 -37.25 -17.14 -23.64
N ASP A 418 -36.60 -16.53 -22.63
CA ASP A 418 -35.78 -15.34 -22.84
C ASP A 418 -34.31 -15.71 -23.16
N THR A 419 -33.85 -15.36 -24.36
CA THR A 419 -32.49 -15.64 -24.87
C THR A 419 -31.53 -14.47 -24.73
N SER A 420 -31.89 -13.43 -23.96
CA SER A 420 -31.07 -12.24 -23.72
C SER A 420 -29.76 -12.57 -22.99
N ALA A 421 -28.62 -12.29 -23.63
CA ALA A 421 -27.27 -12.58 -23.10
C ALA A 421 -26.90 -11.81 -21.81
N TYR A 422 -27.63 -10.73 -21.47
CA TYR A 422 -27.36 -9.90 -20.30
C TYR A 422 -28.14 -10.32 -19.04
N ALA A 423 -29.12 -11.24 -19.15
CA ALA A 423 -29.94 -11.67 -18.02
C ALA A 423 -29.30 -12.80 -17.18
N CYS A 424 -28.14 -13.31 -17.57
CA CYS A 424 -27.51 -14.49 -16.95
C CYS A 424 -26.28 -14.16 -16.08
N PHE A 425 -26.25 -12.99 -15.43
CA PHE A 425 -25.45 -12.84 -14.22
C PHE A 425 -26.15 -13.63 -13.10
N ALA A 426 -25.96 -14.94 -13.11
CA ALA A 426 -26.23 -15.77 -11.95
C ALA A 426 -25.13 -15.45 -10.92
N SER A 427 -25.54 -14.92 -9.77
CA SER A 427 -24.75 -14.78 -8.54
C SER A 427 -24.33 -16.11 -7.95
#